data_AF-A0A2V5NX55-F1
#
_entry.id   AF-A0A2V5NX55-F1
#
_cell.length_a   1.000
_cell.length_b   1.000
_cell.length_c   1.000
_cell.angle_alpha   90.00
_cell.angle_beta   90.00
_cell.angle_gamma   90.00
#
_symmetry.space_group_name_H-M   'P 1'
#
loop_
_entity.id
_entity.type
_entity.pdbx_description
1 polymer ?
#
loop_
_entity_poly.entity_id
_entity_poly.type
_entity_poly.pdbx_seq_one_letter_code
_entity_poly.pdbx_strand_id
1 'polypeptide(L)' 'MSACLLDTGPLVALLDRSEPDHDRVQSFMARLRGSRLVTTGAVVTEAFY' A
#
# COMPACT_ATOMS: atom_id res chain seq x y z
N MET A 1 15.73 -9.27 -8.86
CA MET A 1 14.75 -9.01 -7.77
C MET A 1 13.91 -7.81 -8.18
N SER A 2 12.61 -8.00 -8.36
CA SER A 2 11.69 -6.91 -8.71
C SER A 2 11.16 -6.27 -7.42
N ALA A 3 11.32 -4.95 -7.28
CA ALA A 3 10.71 -4.19 -6.20
C ALA A 3 9.35 -3.64 -6.66
N CYS A 4 8.36 -3.62 -5.78
CA CYS A 4 7.06 -3.02 -6.04
C CYS A 4 6.99 -1.68 -5.31
N LEU A 5 6.75 -0.61 -6.06
CA LEU A 5 6.55 0.72 -5.52
C LEU A 5 5.12 0.82 -4.98
N LEU A 6 5.00 1.16 -3.70
CA LEU A 6 3.75 1.39 -3.00
C LEU A 6 3.45 2.89 -2.99
N ASP A 7 2.28 3.24 -3.51
CA ASP A 7 1.76 4.60 -3.60
C ASP A 7 0.82 4.92 -2.42
N THR A 8 0.41 6.18 -2.28
CA THR A 8 -0.39 6.66 -1.14
C THR A 8 -1.73 5.96 -1.02
N GLY A 9 -2.51 5.87 -2.10
CA GLY A 9 -3.86 5.26 -2.04
C GLY A 9 -3.84 3.83 -1.48
N PRO A 10 -3.04 2.91 -2.04
CA PRO A 10 -2.90 1.57 -1.48
C PRO A 10 -2.33 1.53 -0.05
N LEU A 11 -1.45 2.46 0.34
CA LEU A 11 -0.95 2.55 1.71
C LEU A 11 -2.08 2.92 2.68
N VAL A 12 -2.88 3.94 2.36
CA VAL A 12 -4.04 4.37 3.17
C VAL A 12 -5.07 3.24 3.27
N ALA A 13 -5.44 2.64 2.14
CA ALA A 13 -6.39 1.52 2.10
C ALA A 13 -5.90 0.29 2.91
N LEU A 14 -4.60 0.07 3.05
CA LEU A 14 -4.06 -1.00 3.91
C LEU A 14 -4.12 -0.67 5.40
N LEU A 15 -3.97 0.61 5.75
CA LEU A 15 -3.90 1.07 7.14
C LEU A 15 -5.29 1.37 7.74
N ASP A 16 -6.25 1.72 6.91
CA ASP A 16 -7.63 2.01 7.32
C ASP A 16 -8.60 0.94 6.82
N ARG A 17 -9.32 0.30 7.75
CA ARG A 17 -10.33 -0.74 7.44
C ARG A 17 -11.65 -0.16 6.97
N SER A 18 -11.88 1.13 7.18
CA SER A 18 -13.09 1.83 6.72
C SER A 18 -12.98 2.27 5.26
N GLU A 19 -11.78 2.23 4.68
CA GLU A 19 -11.57 2.56 3.27
C GLU A 19 -12.35 1.61 2.35
N PRO A 20 -13.10 2.12 1.37
CA PRO A 20 -13.91 1.29 0.46
C PRO A 20 -13.10 0.23 -0.28
N ASP A 21 -11.82 0.50 -0.50
CA ASP A 21 -10.90 -0.35 -1.24
C ASP A 21 -10.05 -1.28 -0.34
N HIS A 22 -10.26 -1.29 0.98
CA HIS A 22 -9.46 -2.07 1.94
C HIS A 22 -9.32 -3.54 1.51
N ASP A 23 -10.44 -4.23 1.30
CA ASP A 23 -10.45 -5.66 0.96
C ASP A 23 -9.84 -5.94 -0.42
N ARG A 24 -10.06 -5.03 -1.38
CA ARG A 24 -9.51 -5.12 -2.74
C ARG A 24 -8.00 -5.01 -2.71
N VAL A 25 -7.48 -3.99 -2.02
CA VAL A 25 -6.04 -3.76 -1.87
C VAL A 25 -5.39 -4.87 -1.05
N GLN A 26 -6.00 -5.29 0.06
CA GLN A 26 -5.49 -6.39 0.87
C GLN A 26 -5.35 -7.69 0.05
N SER A 27 -6.37 -8.03 -0.75
CA SER A 27 -6.36 -9.19 -1.63
C SER A 27 -5.29 -9.10 -2.71
N PHE A 28 -5.07 -7.91 -3.28
CA PHE A 28 -4.00 -7.67 -4.25
C PHE A 28 -2.62 -7.81 -3.60
N MET A 29 -2.41 -7.21 -2.44
CA MET A 29 -1.13 -7.24 -1.71
C MET A 29 -0.76 -8.65 -1.25
N ALA A 30 -1.74 -9.52 -0.99
CA ALA A 30 -1.49 -10.92 -0.71
C ALA A 30 -0.78 -11.64 -1.87
N ARG A 31 -0.98 -11.21 -3.12
CA ARG A 31 -0.29 -11.74 -4.31
C ARG A 31 1.16 -11.24 -4.43
N LEU A 32 1.50 -10.18 -3.72
CA LEU A 32 2.84 -9.59 -3.68
C LEU A 32 3.69 -10.10 -2.51
N ARG A 33 3.19 -11.04 -1.70
CA ARG A 33 3.96 -11.67 -0.62
C ARG A 33 5.30 -12.21 -1.15
N GLY A 34 6.38 -11.88 -0.46
CA GLY A 34 7.75 -12.23 -0.87
C GLY A 34 8.42 -11.21 -1.80
N SER A 35 7.67 -10.24 -2.34
CA SER A 35 8.25 -9.10 -3.07
C SER A 35 8.76 -8.03 -2.11
N ARG A 36 9.80 -7.30 -2.52
CA ARG A 36 10.26 -6.12 -1.77
C ARG A 36 9.33 -4.94 -2.07
N LEU A 37 8.60 -4.49 -1.05
CA LEU A 37 7.84 -3.24 -1.11
C LEU A 37 8.76 -2.06 -0.82
N VAL A 38 8.64 -1.00 -1.62
CA VAL A 38 9.35 0.27 -1.41
C VAL A 38 8.36 1.41 -1.54
N THR A 39 8.58 2.51 -0.84
CA THR A 39 7.79 3.73 -0.98
C THR A 39 8.70 4.94 -0.78
N THR A 40 8.16 6.15 -0.89
CA THR A 40 8.90 7.41 -0.72
C THR A 40 8.46 8.14 0.54
N GLY A 41 9.29 9.08 1.01
CA GLY A 41 8.90 9.96 2.12
C GLY A 41 7.65 10.80 1.80
N ALA A 42 7.43 11.17 0.53
CA ALA A 42 6.24 11.92 0.12
C ALA A 42 4.95 11.10 0.32
N VAL A 43 4.97 9.82 -0.03
CA VAL A 43 3.84 8.90 0.19
C VAL A 43 3.54 8.72 1.67
N VAL A 44 4.58 8.63 2.51
CA VAL A 44 4.40 8.59 3.97
C VAL A 44 3.82 9.92 4.49
N THR A 45 4.26 11.06 3.98
CA THR A 45 3.67 12.34 4.37
C THR A 45 2.19 12.39 3.96
N GLU A 46 1.86 12.06 2.71
CA GLU A 46 0.50 12.16 2.18
C GLU A 46 -0.48 11.21 2.89
N ALA A 47 -0.05 10.00 3.27
CA ALA A 47 -0.91 9.05 3.96
C ALA A 47 -1.22 9.43 5.42
N PHE A 48 -0.50 10.38 6.01
CA PHE A 48 -0.56 10.72 7.43
C PHE A 48 -0.76 12.22 7.72
N TYR A 49 -0.90 13.05 6.70
CA TYR A 49 -1.16 14.50 6.82
C TYR A 49 -2.66 14.79 6.79
#